data_AF-A0AB74HJB2-F1
#
_entry.id   AF-A0AB74HJB2-F1
#
_cell.length_a   1.000
_cell.length_b   1.000
_cell.length_c   1.000
_cell.angle_alpha   90.00
_cell.angle_beta   90.00
_cell.angle_gamma   90.00
#
_symmetry.space_group_name_H-M   'P 1'
#
loop_
_entity.id
_entity.type
_entity.pdbx_description
1 polymer ?
#
loop_
_entity_poly.entity_id
_entity_poly.type
_entity_poly.pdbx_seq_one_letter_code
_entity_poly.pdbx_strand_id
1 'polypeptide(L)'
;MKARNRNIHKIKPSEQHPYQSGLTNISTLVQKLPVSKEVEDLVHEINELSKVQTISVFEIGKRLVIARSEMHDKKEWIGFLEAVSMSSSLASRYIKAYETLHPLEASLASLPASKLFELMYLDNVEEVVEQGLYIDGESRGVDELTVKQIREARKTRESVSKVKVSPFQKPKKPSAVLSARIPSDLSDQFQQYAHAQNRSVSELLTEIIERTVNDNIIDVTDDKRGDES
;
A
#
# COMPACT_ATOMS: atom_id res chain seq x y z
N MET A 1 -11.78 -16.33 46.69
CA MET A 1 -11.35 -16.31 45.27
C MET A 1 -12.51 -16.80 44.40
N LYS A 2 -13.16 -15.92 43.62
CA LYS A 2 -14.30 -16.29 42.75
C LYS A 2 -13.80 -16.40 41.31
N ALA A 3 -13.83 -17.61 40.77
CA ALA A 3 -13.49 -17.89 39.38
C ALA A 3 -14.49 -17.16 38.45
N ARG A 4 -13.97 -16.31 37.56
CA ARG A 4 -14.78 -15.65 36.52
C ARG A 4 -15.06 -16.65 35.40
N ASN A 5 -16.32 -17.06 35.35
CA ASN A 5 -16.90 -17.93 34.34
C ASN A 5 -16.82 -17.24 32.96
N ARG A 6 -15.89 -17.66 32.10
CA ARG A 6 -15.83 -17.21 30.69
C ARG A 6 -16.79 -18.09 29.88
N ASN A 7 -18.08 -17.78 29.96
CA ASN A 7 -19.06 -18.29 29.01
C ASN A 7 -18.85 -17.58 27.67
N ILE A 8 -17.91 -18.10 26.88
CA ILE A 8 -17.93 -17.91 25.44
C ILE A 8 -19.15 -18.71 24.99
N HIS A 9 -20.20 -18.04 24.56
CA HIS A 9 -21.38 -18.71 24.05
C HIS A 9 -20.94 -19.69 22.95
N LYS A 10 -21.07 -21.00 23.23
CA LYS A 10 -20.99 -22.04 22.22
C LYS A 10 -22.15 -21.80 21.27
N ILE A 11 -21.89 -21.09 20.18
CA ILE A 11 -22.84 -20.94 19.08
C ILE A 11 -23.16 -22.36 18.61
N LYS A 12 -24.44 -22.73 18.64
CA LYS A 12 -24.89 -24.05 18.18
C LYS A 12 -24.55 -24.18 16.69
N PRO A 13 -24.10 -25.35 16.19
CA PRO A 13 -23.75 -25.53 14.78
C PRO A 13 -24.91 -25.30 13.78
N SER A 14 -26.13 -25.09 14.27
CA SER A 14 -27.36 -24.92 13.48
C SER A 14 -27.75 -23.46 13.21
N GLU A 15 -27.06 -22.48 13.80
CA GLU A 15 -27.24 -21.05 13.48
C GLU A 15 -26.06 -20.58 12.63
N GLN A 16 -25.91 -21.21 11.46
CA GLN A 16 -25.03 -20.72 10.42
C GLN A 16 -25.55 -19.33 10.00
N HIS A 17 -24.66 -18.34 10.04
CA HIS A 17 -24.92 -17.00 9.50
C HIS A 17 -25.54 -17.10 8.10
N PRO A 18 -26.44 -16.17 7.71
CA PRO A 18 -27.13 -16.17 6.41
C PRO A 18 -26.19 -16.06 5.19
N TYR A 19 -24.89 -15.91 5.42
CA TYR A 19 -23.87 -16.01 4.40
C TYR A 19 -23.40 -17.47 4.29
N GLN A 20 -24.02 -18.23 3.38
CA GLN A 20 -23.36 -19.41 2.83
C GLN A 20 -22.04 -18.95 2.21
N SER A 21 -20.93 -19.22 2.89
CA SER A 21 -19.61 -19.01 2.32
C SER A 21 -19.48 -19.85 1.05
N GLY A 22 -19.35 -19.21 -0.12
CA GLY A 22 -19.07 -19.90 -1.40
C GLY A 22 -17.77 -20.72 -1.41
N LEU A 23 -17.00 -20.71 -0.31
CA LEU A 23 -15.74 -21.44 -0.14
C LEU A 23 -15.91 -22.90 0.32
N THR A 24 -17.13 -23.38 0.64
CA THR A 24 -17.34 -24.76 1.10
C THR A 24 -16.92 -25.83 0.09
N ASN A 25 -16.63 -25.44 -1.15
CA ASN A 25 -16.30 -26.36 -2.24
C ASN A 25 -14.79 -26.50 -2.51
N ILE A 26 -13.94 -25.51 -2.18
CA ILE A 26 -12.52 -25.56 -2.60
C ILE A 26 -11.75 -26.63 -1.81
N SER A 27 -11.92 -26.69 -0.49
CA SER A 27 -11.23 -27.67 0.36
C SER A 27 -11.68 -29.12 0.09
N THR A 28 -12.95 -29.32 -0.28
CA THR A 28 -13.51 -30.65 -0.61
C THR A 28 -13.17 -31.08 -2.04
N LEU A 29 -12.92 -30.13 -2.95
CA LEU A 29 -12.37 -30.39 -4.29
C LEU A 29 -10.92 -30.87 -4.22
N VAL A 30 -10.07 -30.20 -3.43
CA VAL A 30 -8.65 -30.55 -3.30
C VAL A 30 -8.43 -31.95 -2.72
N GLN A 31 -9.23 -32.38 -1.74
CA GLN A 31 -9.08 -33.71 -1.12
C GLN A 31 -9.54 -34.89 -1.99
N LYS A 32 -10.26 -34.63 -3.09
CA LYS A 32 -10.84 -35.66 -3.95
C LYS A 32 -10.10 -35.88 -5.26
N LEU A 33 -9.07 -35.09 -5.54
CA LEU A 33 -8.27 -35.26 -6.75
C LEU A 33 -7.39 -36.52 -6.60
N PRO A 34 -7.49 -37.50 -7.52
CA PRO A 34 -6.52 -38.59 -7.57
C PRO A 34 -5.13 -37.99 -7.86
N VAL A 35 -4.13 -38.39 -7.10
CA VAL A 35 -2.74 -37.92 -7.28
C VAL A 35 -2.10 -38.71 -8.40
N SER A 36 -1.66 -38.04 -9.47
CA SER A 36 -0.95 -38.71 -10.56
C SER A 36 0.41 -39.27 -10.12
N LYS A 37 0.94 -40.22 -10.91
CA LYS A 37 2.30 -40.77 -10.75
C LYS A 37 3.26 -40.27 -11.82
N GLU A 38 2.74 -39.58 -12.83
CA GLU A 38 3.53 -39.01 -13.92
C GLU A 38 4.02 -37.61 -13.52
N VAL A 39 5.27 -37.30 -13.84
CA VAL A 39 5.93 -36.07 -13.37
C VAL A 39 5.27 -34.84 -13.99
N GLU A 40 4.92 -34.92 -15.28
CA GLU A 40 4.26 -33.86 -16.03
C GLU A 40 2.87 -33.51 -15.45
N ASP A 41 2.08 -34.53 -15.12
CA ASP A 41 0.77 -34.35 -14.47
C ASP A 41 0.92 -33.74 -13.08
N LEU A 42 1.89 -34.21 -12.28
CA LEU A 42 2.18 -33.66 -10.95
C LEU A 42 2.58 -32.19 -11.01
N VAL A 43 3.32 -31.76 -12.03
CA VAL A 43 3.63 -30.34 -12.26
C VAL A 43 2.35 -29.55 -12.50
N HIS A 44 1.44 -30.05 -13.33
CA HIS A 44 0.15 -29.40 -13.58
C HIS A 44 -0.71 -29.31 -12.32
N GLU A 45 -0.86 -30.41 -11.58
CA GLU A 45 -1.61 -30.48 -10.32
C GLU A 45 -1.08 -29.48 -9.28
N ILE A 46 0.24 -29.43 -9.08
CA ILE A 46 0.88 -28.49 -8.14
C ILE A 46 0.66 -27.04 -8.58
N ASN A 47 0.74 -26.75 -9.88
CA ASN A 47 0.49 -25.41 -10.40
C ASN A 47 -0.95 -24.95 -10.15
N GLU A 48 -1.94 -25.82 -10.34
CA GLU A 48 -3.34 -25.51 -10.01
C GLU A 48 -3.55 -25.30 -8.50
N LEU A 49 -2.94 -26.13 -7.64
CA LEU A 49 -3.00 -25.95 -6.18
C LEU A 49 -2.31 -24.66 -5.73
N SER A 50 -1.25 -24.24 -6.41
CA SER A 50 -0.56 -22.97 -6.13
C SER A 50 -1.48 -21.76 -6.39
N LYS A 51 -2.29 -21.78 -7.45
CA LYS A 51 -3.27 -20.71 -7.73
C LYS A 51 -4.26 -20.52 -6.58
N VAL A 52 -4.64 -21.61 -5.90
CA VAL A 52 -5.52 -21.53 -4.71
C VAL A 52 -4.87 -20.68 -3.62
N GLN A 53 -3.56 -20.75 -3.43
CA GLN A 53 -2.86 -19.92 -2.45
C GLN A 53 -2.94 -18.43 -2.80
N THR A 54 -2.77 -18.09 -4.07
CA THR A 54 -2.86 -16.72 -4.60
C THR A 54 -4.25 -16.12 -4.42
N ILE A 55 -5.28 -16.86 -4.85
CA ILE A 55 -6.68 -16.49 -4.65
C ILE A 55 -6.97 -16.31 -3.15
N SER A 56 -6.43 -17.21 -2.31
CA SER A 56 -6.59 -17.12 -0.87
C SER A 56 -6.00 -15.84 -0.29
N VAL A 57 -4.94 -15.24 -0.87
CA VAL A 57 -4.41 -13.96 -0.40
C VAL A 57 -5.43 -12.84 -0.54
N PHE A 58 -6.02 -12.68 -1.72
CA PHE A 58 -7.02 -11.65 -1.98
C PHE A 58 -8.29 -11.90 -1.17
N GLU A 59 -8.79 -13.14 -1.17
CA GLU A 59 -10.03 -13.50 -0.48
C GLU A 59 -9.91 -13.39 1.06
N ILE A 60 -8.78 -13.78 1.64
CA ILE A 60 -8.52 -13.59 3.08
C ILE A 60 -8.39 -12.10 3.38
N GLY A 61 -7.60 -11.35 2.60
CA GLY A 61 -7.42 -9.90 2.79
C GLY A 61 -8.74 -9.13 2.76
N LYS A 62 -9.60 -9.42 1.77
CA LYS A 62 -10.95 -8.85 1.66
C LYS A 62 -11.81 -9.12 2.90
N ARG A 63 -11.85 -10.36 3.38
CA ARG A 63 -12.60 -10.73 4.60
C ARG A 63 -12.05 -10.07 5.84
N LEU A 64 -10.73 -9.91 5.94
CA LEU A 64 -10.10 -9.21 7.05
C LEU A 64 -10.39 -7.71 7.03
N VAL A 65 -10.44 -7.07 5.86
CA VAL A 65 -10.85 -5.66 5.73
C VAL A 65 -12.30 -5.47 6.20
N ILE A 66 -13.21 -6.33 5.73
CA ILE A 66 -14.62 -6.31 6.16
C ILE A 66 -14.73 -6.56 7.67
N ALA A 67 -14.08 -7.62 8.18
CA ALA A 67 -14.11 -7.91 9.62
C ALA A 67 -13.58 -6.74 10.45
N ARG A 68 -12.52 -6.06 9.97
CA ARG A 68 -11.94 -4.91 10.66
C ARG A 68 -12.85 -3.68 10.65
N SER A 69 -13.63 -3.46 9.59
CA SER A 69 -14.58 -2.33 9.53
C SER A 69 -15.76 -2.48 10.49
N GLU A 70 -16.14 -3.72 10.82
CA GLU A 70 -17.24 -4.02 11.74
C GLU A 70 -16.85 -3.97 13.22
N MET A 71 -15.56 -3.85 13.55
CA MET A 71 -15.10 -3.89 14.95
C MET A 71 -14.89 -2.50 15.52
N HIS A 72 -15.27 -2.34 16.79
CA HIS A 72 -15.26 -1.04 17.45
C HIS A 72 -13.94 -0.72 18.13
N ASP A 73 -13.19 -1.75 18.56
CA ASP A 73 -11.93 -1.54 19.24
C ASP A 73 -10.84 -2.60 18.95
N LYS A 74 -9.64 -2.33 19.45
CA LYS A 74 -8.47 -3.20 19.28
C LYS A 74 -8.63 -4.55 19.99
N LYS A 75 -9.41 -4.64 21.07
CA LYS A 75 -9.60 -5.89 21.82
C LYS A 75 -10.51 -6.84 21.06
N GLU A 76 -11.58 -6.33 20.45
CA GLU A 76 -12.44 -7.09 19.55
C GLU A 76 -11.63 -7.64 18.37
N TRP A 77 -10.78 -6.81 17.76
CA TRP A 77 -9.87 -7.24 16.69
C TRP A 77 -8.92 -8.36 17.12
N ILE A 78 -8.28 -8.24 18.28
CA ILE A 78 -7.39 -9.28 18.80
C ILE A 78 -8.17 -10.57 19.07
N GLY A 79 -9.35 -10.48 19.69
CA GLY A 79 -10.19 -11.66 19.97
C GLY A 79 -10.66 -12.37 18.70
N PHE A 80 -11.00 -11.63 17.65
CA PHE A 80 -11.30 -12.20 16.34
C PHE A 80 -10.10 -12.92 15.73
N LEU A 81 -8.92 -12.28 15.75
CA LEU A 81 -7.69 -12.87 15.22
C LEU A 81 -7.30 -14.16 15.94
N GLU A 82 -7.50 -14.23 17.26
CA GLU A 82 -7.33 -15.46 18.05
C GLU A 82 -8.31 -16.55 17.58
N ALA A 83 -9.58 -16.20 17.36
CA ALA A 83 -10.60 -17.17 16.92
C ALA A 83 -10.30 -17.78 15.54
N VAL A 84 -9.69 -17.01 14.63
CA VAL A 84 -9.25 -17.51 13.31
C VAL A 84 -7.78 -17.98 13.31
N SER A 85 -7.16 -18.11 14.48
CA SER A 85 -5.77 -18.59 14.66
C SER A 85 -4.74 -17.81 13.81
N MET A 86 -4.92 -16.49 13.68
CA MET A 86 -4.08 -15.63 12.86
C MET A 86 -3.33 -14.61 13.72
N SER A 87 -2.03 -14.43 13.48
CA SER A 87 -1.28 -13.37 14.15
C SER A 87 -1.65 -12.00 13.59
N SER A 88 -1.52 -10.94 14.42
CA SER A 88 -1.73 -9.56 13.94
C SER A 88 -0.82 -9.19 12.78
N SER A 89 0.44 -9.66 12.79
CA SER A 89 1.38 -9.39 11.70
C SER A 89 0.92 -10.03 10.39
N LEU A 90 0.45 -11.28 10.44
CA LEU A 90 -0.03 -11.98 9.26
C LEU A 90 -1.30 -11.33 8.73
N ALA A 91 -2.25 -10.99 9.61
CA ALA A 91 -3.48 -10.30 9.24
C ALA A 91 -3.20 -8.96 8.55
N SER A 92 -2.28 -8.16 9.10
CA SER A 92 -1.87 -6.89 8.47
C SER A 92 -1.25 -7.08 7.09
N ARG A 93 -0.50 -8.18 6.85
CA ARG A 93 0.06 -8.48 5.53
C ARG A 93 -1.04 -8.83 4.53
N TYR A 94 -2.01 -9.65 4.90
CA TYR A 94 -3.15 -9.97 4.02
C TYR A 94 -4.00 -8.74 3.69
N ILE A 95 -4.31 -7.91 4.71
CA ILE A 95 -5.03 -6.66 4.51
C ILE A 95 -4.28 -5.76 3.53
N LYS A 96 -2.99 -5.51 3.78
CA LYS A 96 -2.17 -4.66 2.90
C LYS A 96 -2.09 -5.23 1.48
N ALA A 97 -1.90 -6.53 1.33
CA ALA A 97 -1.86 -7.17 0.01
C ALA A 97 -3.17 -6.91 -0.76
N TYR A 98 -4.32 -7.07 -0.12
CA TYR A 98 -5.60 -6.79 -0.75
C TYR A 98 -5.78 -5.30 -1.06
N GLU A 99 -5.58 -4.42 -0.09
CA GLU A 99 -5.74 -2.97 -0.28
C GLU A 99 -4.87 -2.43 -1.41
N THR A 100 -3.62 -2.91 -1.53
CA THR A 100 -2.68 -2.46 -2.56
C THR A 100 -2.87 -3.15 -3.90
N LEU A 101 -3.12 -4.47 -3.94
CA LEU A 101 -3.01 -5.26 -5.16
C LEU A 101 -4.34 -5.69 -5.77
N HIS A 102 -5.48 -5.51 -5.10
CA HIS A 102 -6.77 -5.98 -5.63
C HIS A 102 -7.14 -5.42 -7.02
N PRO A 103 -6.74 -4.19 -7.45
CA PRO A 103 -7.04 -3.73 -8.80
C PRO A 103 -6.30 -4.55 -9.87
N LEU A 104 -5.20 -5.20 -9.48
CA LEU A 104 -4.31 -5.99 -10.33
C LEU A 104 -4.55 -7.50 -10.18
N GLU A 105 -5.60 -7.93 -9.46
CA GLU A 105 -5.82 -9.34 -9.11
C GLU A 105 -5.80 -10.27 -10.32
N ALA A 106 -6.44 -9.86 -11.43
CA ALA A 106 -6.47 -10.65 -12.66
C ALA A 106 -5.06 -10.86 -13.25
N SER A 107 -4.22 -9.82 -13.27
CA SER A 107 -2.85 -9.87 -13.77
C SER A 107 -1.92 -10.66 -12.85
N LEU A 108 -2.28 -10.80 -11.58
CA LEU A 108 -1.46 -11.43 -10.54
C LEU A 108 -1.91 -12.85 -10.18
N ALA A 109 -3.02 -13.34 -10.75
CA ALA A 109 -3.68 -14.59 -10.37
C ALA A 109 -2.79 -15.85 -10.48
N SER A 110 -1.78 -15.83 -11.36
CA SER A 110 -0.82 -16.91 -11.56
C SER A 110 0.41 -16.83 -10.65
N LEU A 111 0.64 -15.70 -9.97
CA LEU A 111 1.85 -15.52 -9.18
C LEU A 111 1.76 -16.25 -7.85
N PRO A 112 2.85 -16.87 -7.36
CA PRO A 112 2.90 -17.38 -5.99
C PRO A 112 2.61 -16.30 -4.94
N ALA A 113 1.91 -16.66 -3.88
CA ALA A 113 1.59 -15.75 -2.76
C ALA A 113 2.81 -15.03 -2.17
N SER A 114 3.98 -15.68 -2.18
CA SER A 114 5.23 -15.09 -1.71
C SER A 114 5.65 -13.85 -2.51
N LYS A 115 5.39 -13.82 -3.83
CA LYS A 115 5.65 -12.64 -4.67
C LYS A 115 4.67 -11.51 -4.36
N LEU A 116 3.37 -11.80 -4.20
CA LEU A 116 2.37 -10.80 -3.82
C LEU A 116 2.78 -10.06 -2.54
N PHE A 117 3.25 -10.80 -1.54
CA PHE A 117 3.69 -10.24 -0.28
C PHE A 117 4.98 -9.40 -0.34
N GLU A 118 5.71 -9.42 -1.45
CA GLU A 118 6.79 -8.47 -1.71
C GLU A 118 6.31 -7.30 -2.56
N LEU A 119 5.49 -7.56 -3.58
CA LEU A 119 4.91 -6.56 -4.48
C LEU A 119 4.07 -5.51 -3.74
N MET A 120 3.34 -5.91 -2.70
CA MET A 120 2.52 -4.97 -1.90
C MET A 120 3.33 -3.87 -1.19
N TYR A 121 4.66 -3.95 -1.21
CA TYR A 121 5.56 -2.93 -0.67
C TYR A 121 6.26 -2.09 -1.75
N LEU A 122 5.90 -2.26 -3.02
CA LEU A 122 6.38 -1.38 -4.09
C LEU A 122 5.42 -0.20 -4.24
N ASP A 123 5.98 1.00 -4.37
CA ASP A 123 5.18 2.24 -4.52
C ASP A 123 4.60 2.39 -5.94
N ASN A 124 5.18 1.71 -6.94
CA ASN A 124 4.80 1.77 -8.35
C ASN A 124 4.39 0.38 -8.88
N VAL A 125 3.66 -0.39 -8.08
CA VAL A 125 3.38 -1.79 -8.38
C VAL A 125 2.63 -1.98 -9.70
N GLU A 126 1.76 -1.05 -10.08
CA GLU A 126 1.03 -1.05 -11.35
C GLU A 126 2.00 -1.04 -12.54
N GLU A 127 2.94 -0.09 -12.56
CA GLU A 127 3.98 0.01 -13.59
C GLU A 127 4.84 -1.25 -13.64
N VAL A 128 5.21 -1.78 -12.48
CA VAL A 128 6.02 -3.01 -12.38
C VAL A 128 5.28 -4.23 -12.95
N VAL A 129 3.97 -4.31 -12.75
CA VAL A 129 3.15 -5.41 -13.26
C VAL A 129 2.93 -5.28 -14.77
N GLU A 130 2.76 -4.07 -15.28
CA GLU A 130 2.55 -3.81 -16.71
C GLU A 130 3.83 -3.89 -17.54
N GLN A 131 4.93 -3.33 -17.03
CA GLN A 131 6.17 -3.11 -17.79
C GLN A 131 7.32 -4.04 -17.37
N GLY A 132 7.18 -4.70 -16.22
CA GLY A 132 8.22 -5.52 -15.62
C GLY A 132 9.25 -4.71 -14.82
N LEU A 133 10.29 -5.40 -14.33
CA LEU A 133 11.46 -4.75 -13.74
C LEU A 133 12.66 -4.90 -14.66
N TYR A 134 13.40 -3.81 -14.80
CA TYR A 134 14.69 -3.83 -15.48
C TYR A 134 15.76 -4.42 -14.57
N ILE A 135 16.28 -5.60 -14.94
CA ILE A 135 17.30 -6.35 -14.21
C ILE A 135 18.36 -6.81 -15.20
N ASP A 136 19.63 -6.51 -14.88
CA ASP A 136 20.81 -6.94 -15.66
C ASP A 136 20.77 -6.53 -17.15
N GLY A 137 20.11 -5.41 -17.48
CA GLY A 137 20.02 -4.90 -18.85
C GLY A 137 18.78 -5.36 -19.63
N GLU A 138 17.89 -6.14 -19.01
CA GLU A 138 16.67 -6.65 -19.64
C GLU A 138 15.43 -6.34 -18.80
N SER A 139 14.29 -6.06 -19.45
CA SER A 139 13.01 -6.01 -18.73
C SER A 139 12.48 -7.42 -18.53
N ARG A 140 12.09 -7.75 -17.29
CA ARG A 140 11.55 -9.05 -16.92
C ARG A 140 10.19 -8.93 -16.26
N GLY A 141 9.26 -9.78 -16.67
CA GLY A 141 7.93 -9.88 -16.10
C GLY A 141 7.94 -10.36 -14.65
N VAL A 142 6.88 -10.03 -13.90
CA VAL A 142 6.76 -10.38 -12.48
C VAL A 142 6.72 -11.89 -12.23
N ASP A 143 6.27 -12.66 -13.21
CA ASP A 143 6.28 -14.11 -13.28
C ASP A 143 7.69 -14.70 -13.39
N GLU A 144 8.60 -14.06 -14.11
CA GLU A 144 10.00 -14.49 -14.27
C GLU A 144 10.88 -14.09 -13.08
N LEU A 145 10.49 -13.06 -12.34
CA LEU A 145 11.29 -12.51 -11.24
C LEU A 145 11.34 -13.43 -10.02
N THR A 146 12.48 -13.51 -9.36
CA THR A 146 12.59 -14.16 -8.05
C THR A 146 12.10 -13.22 -6.93
N VAL A 147 11.66 -13.80 -5.80
CA VAL A 147 11.31 -13.02 -4.59
C VAL A 147 12.47 -12.13 -4.13
N LYS A 148 13.72 -12.61 -4.31
CA LYS A 148 14.92 -11.86 -3.95
C LYS A 148 15.09 -10.63 -4.84
N GLN A 149 14.90 -10.76 -6.15
CA GLN A 149 14.97 -9.64 -7.09
C GLN A 149 13.89 -8.59 -6.82
N ILE A 150 12.65 -9.00 -6.50
CA ILE A 150 11.58 -8.05 -6.11
C ILE A 150 11.97 -7.29 -4.82
N ARG A 151 12.57 -7.98 -3.85
CA ARG A 151 13.09 -7.34 -2.62
C ARG A 151 14.24 -6.39 -2.88
N GLU A 152 15.13 -6.72 -3.80
CA GLU A 152 16.26 -5.86 -4.17
C GLU A 152 15.79 -4.62 -4.89
N ALA A 153 14.85 -4.75 -5.83
CA ALA A 153 14.22 -3.62 -6.50
C ALA A 153 13.56 -2.65 -5.50
N ARG A 154 12.87 -3.18 -4.48
CA ARG A 154 12.33 -2.37 -3.37
C ARG A 154 13.44 -1.60 -2.66
N LYS A 155 14.53 -2.25 -2.28
CA LYS A 155 15.64 -1.62 -1.53
C LYS A 155 16.35 -0.54 -2.35
N THR A 156 16.64 -0.83 -3.63
CA THR A 156 17.31 0.12 -4.53
C THR A 156 16.45 1.36 -4.70
N ARG A 157 15.14 1.21 -4.92
CA ARG A 157 14.22 2.36 -5.06
C ARG A 157 13.98 3.11 -3.75
N GLU A 158 13.87 2.42 -2.62
CA GLU A 158 13.86 3.08 -1.30
C GLU A 158 15.14 3.89 -1.05
N SER A 159 16.29 3.47 -1.57
CA SER A 159 17.54 4.24 -1.42
C SER A 159 17.59 5.47 -2.33
N VAL A 160 16.91 5.42 -3.48
CA VAL A 160 16.75 6.57 -4.40
C VAL A 160 15.68 7.54 -3.89
N SER A 161 14.58 7.06 -3.30
CA SER A 161 13.57 7.92 -2.64
C SER A 161 14.08 8.47 -1.30
N LYS A 162 14.98 7.76 -0.63
CA LYS A 162 15.81 8.27 0.47
C LYS A 162 17.10 8.93 -0.05
N VAL A 163 17.01 9.77 -1.09
CA VAL A 163 17.88 10.95 -1.09
C VAL A 163 17.62 11.61 0.25
N LYS A 164 18.60 11.46 1.15
CA LYS A 164 18.61 12.16 2.42
C LYS A 164 18.68 13.64 2.06
N VAL A 165 17.53 14.27 1.84
CA VAL A 165 17.36 15.64 2.28
C VAL A 165 17.70 15.56 3.76
N SER A 166 18.93 15.96 4.09
CA SER A 166 19.29 16.27 5.46
C SER A 166 18.11 17.07 6.00
N PRO A 167 17.51 16.69 7.14
CA PRO A 167 16.53 17.58 7.77
C PRO A 167 17.22 18.92 7.81
N PHE A 168 16.62 19.95 7.20
CA PHE A 168 17.19 21.28 7.16
C PHE A 168 17.61 21.59 8.60
N GLN A 169 18.92 21.53 8.87
CA GLN A 169 19.42 21.72 10.21
C GLN A 169 19.20 23.20 10.43
N LYS A 170 18.07 23.55 11.05
CA LYS A 170 17.89 24.88 11.60
C LYS A 170 19.11 25.09 12.49
N PRO A 171 20.01 26.04 12.20
CA PRO A 171 21.06 26.35 13.14
C PRO A 171 20.36 26.66 14.45
N LYS A 172 20.78 25.98 15.54
CA LYS A 172 20.37 26.30 16.91
C LYS A 172 20.85 27.72 17.22
N LYS A 173 20.12 28.71 16.73
CA LYS A 173 20.08 30.03 17.33
C LYS A 173 18.86 30.02 18.25
N PRO A 174 18.97 30.59 19.46
CA PRO A 174 17.83 30.71 20.35
C PRO A 174 16.71 31.43 19.58
N SER A 175 15.55 30.78 19.44
CA SER A 175 14.39 31.44 18.86
C SER A 175 13.92 32.50 19.85
N ALA A 176 14.40 33.73 19.69
CA ALA A 176 13.57 34.87 19.99
C ALA A 176 12.43 34.82 18.96
N VAL A 177 11.31 34.21 19.35
CA VAL A 177 10.05 34.41 18.64
C VAL A 177 9.71 35.88 18.84
N LEU A 178 10.21 36.73 17.95
CA LEU A 178 9.61 38.02 17.71
C LEU A 178 8.24 37.70 17.15
N SER A 179 7.21 37.76 18.00
CA SER A 179 5.85 37.98 17.55
C SER A 179 5.85 39.35 16.86
N ALA A 180 6.27 39.39 15.61
CA ALA A 180 6.12 40.56 14.78
C ALA A 180 4.62 40.73 14.58
N ARG A 181 4.02 41.57 15.42
CA ARG A 181 2.72 42.15 15.19
C ARG A 181 2.82 42.80 13.82
N ILE A 182 2.16 42.23 12.82
CA ILE A 182 2.05 42.86 11.50
C ILE A 182 1.49 44.25 11.79
N PRO A 183 2.19 45.35 11.42
CA PRO A 183 1.66 46.70 11.62
C PRO A 183 0.26 46.74 10.98
N SER A 184 -0.75 47.19 11.73
CA SER A 184 -2.15 47.21 11.26
C SER A 184 -2.28 47.90 9.90
N ASP A 185 -1.46 48.92 9.66
CA ASP A 185 -1.42 49.67 8.39
C ASP A 185 -1.11 48.79 7.17
N LEU A 186 -0.25 47.78 7.30
CA LEU A 186 0.11 46.94 6.16
C LEU A 186 -1.00 45.94 5.83
N SER A 187 -1.68 45.42 6.86
CA SER A 187 -2.85 44.55 6.69
C SER A 187 -4.00 45.31 6.04
N ASP A 188 -4.24 46.55 6.47
CA ASP A 188 -5.34 47.38 5.97
C ASP A 188 -5.09 47.83 4.52
N GLN A 189 -3.85 48.21 4.17
CA GLN A 189 -3.48 48.46 2.77
C GLN A 189 -3.66 47.24 1.88
N PHE A 190 -3.31 46.05 2.37
CA PHE A 190 -3.46 44.83 1.59
C PHE A 190 -4.92 44.45 1.36
N GLN A 191 -5.77 44.65 2.38
CA GLN A 191 -7.22 44.46 2.24
C GLN A 191 -7.83 45.48 1.27
N GLN A 192 -7.40 46.75 1.33
CA GLN A 192 -7.85 47.78 0.38
C GLN A 192 -7.42 47.47 -1.06
N TYR A 193 -6.20 46.99 -1.27
CA TYR A 193 -5.71 46.57 -2.58
C TYR A 193 -6.52 45.39 -3.14
N ALA A 194 -6.84 44.40 -2.31
CA ALA A 194 -7.69 43.27 -2.70
C ALA A 194 -9.10 43.74 -3.11
N HIS A 195 -9.71 44.62 -2.31
CA HIS A 195 -11.00 45.23 -2.62
C HIS A 195 -10.99 46.06 -3.91
N ALA A 196 -9.95 46.85 -4.16
CA ALA A 196 -9.80 47.63 -5.40
C ALA A 196 -9.71 46.75 -6.65
N GLN A 197 -9.16 45.54 -6.50
CA GLN A 197 -9.08 44.55 -7.58
C GLN A 197 -10.32 43.63 -7.65
N ASN A 198 -11.37 43.89 -6.84
CA ASN A 198 -12.55 43.03 -6.68
C ASN A 198 -12.20 41.55 -6.41
N ARG A 199 -11.09 41.30 -5.70
CA ARG A 199 -10.62 39.95 -5.37
C ARG A 199 -10.53 39.77 -3.86
N SER A 200 -10.67 38.53 -3.42
CA SER A 200 -10.43 38.20 -2.02
C SER A 200 -8.93 38.18 -1.71
N VAL A 201 -8.57 38.46 -0.45
CA VAL A 201 -7.17 38.40 0.00
C VAL A 201 -6.60 36.99 -0.18
N SER A 202 -7.41 35.95 -0.03
CA SER A 202 -7.00 34.55 -0.24
C SER A 202 -6.62 34.27 -1.69
N GLU A 203 -7.34 34.82 -2.66
CA GLU A 203 -7.04 34.61 -4.08
C GLU A 203 -5.72 35.29 -4.46
N LEU A 204 -5.45 36.50 -3.97
CA LEU A 204 -4.19 37.19 -4.19
C LEU A 204 -3.00 36.48 -3.53
N LEU A 205 -3.19 35.97 -2.31
CA LEU A 205 -2.14 35.19 -1.64
C LEU A 205 -1.83 33.89 -2.39
N THR A 206 -2.87 33.22 -2.89
CA THR A 206 -2.71 32.00 -3.69
C THR A 206 -1.94 32.31 -4.98
N GLU A 207 -2.30 33.38 -5.68
CA GLU A 207 -1.62 33.81 -6.91
C GLU A 207 -0.15 34.19 -6.66
N ILE A 208 0.15 34.91 -5.58
CA ILE A 208 1.53 35.28 -5.23
C ILE A 208 2.35 34.03 -4.91
N ILE A 209 1.77 33.08 -4.16
CA ILE A 209 2.43 31.80 -3.85
C ILE A 209 2.66 31.01 -5.13
N GLU A 210 1.67 30.88 -6.01
CA GLU A 210 1.79 30.16 -7.28
C GLU A 210 2.84 30.77 -8.21
N ARG A 211 2.88 32.11 -8.33
CA ARG A 211 3.95 32.80 -9.08
C ARG A 211 5.32 32.54 -8.47
N THR A 212 5.44 32.66 -7.15
CA THR A 212 6.71 32.43 -6.46
C THR A 212 7.17 30.98 -6.57
N VAL A 213 6.25 30.02 -6.57
CA VAL A 213 6.56 28.59 -6.74
C VAL A 213 7.00 28.32 -8.18
N ASN A 214 6.31 28.88 -9.19
CA ASN A 214 6.68 28.72 -10.60
C ASN A 214 8.03 29.36 -10.93
N ASP A 215 8.33 30.54 -10.39
CA ASP A 215 9.63 31.22 -10.60
C ASP A 215 10.81 30.47 -9.96
N ASN A 216 10.55 29.55 -9.03
CA ASN A 216 11.57 28.71 -8.37
C ASN A 216 11.64 27.27 -8.92
N ILE A 217 10.83 26.92 -9.93
CA ILE A 217 11.02 25.67 -10.68
C ILE A 217 12.11 25.92 -11.72
N ILE A 218 13.34 25.49 -11.40
CA ILE A 218 14.43 25.38 -12.37
C ILE A 218 14.04 24.27 -13.34
N ASP A 219 13.69 24.64 -14.57
CA ASP A 219 13.52 23.70 -15.66
C ASP A 219 14.90 23.09 -15.98
N VAL A 220 15.12 21.84 -15.60
CA VAL A 220 16.33 21.09 -15.97
C VAL A 220 16.11 20.61 -17.40
N THR A 221 16.30 21.51 -18.36
CA THR A 221 16.41 21.16 -19.78
C THR A 221 17.87 21.27 -20.21
N ASP A 222 18.44 20.08 -20.41
CA ASP A 222 19.64 19.70 -21.17
C ASP A 222 20.64 20.80 -21.56
N ASP A 223 21.71 20.84 -20.78
CA ASP A 223 23.01 21.36 -21.18
C ASP A 223 23.79 20.28 -21.95
N LYS A 224 23.55 20.12 -23.26
CA LYS A 224 24.53 19.57 -24.22
C LYS A 224 24.26 20.02 -25.65
N ARG A 225 24.92 21.11 -26.07
CA ARG A 225 25.56 21.12 -27.39
C ARG A 225 26.81 21.99 -27.36
N GLY A 226 27.93 21.28 -27.44
CA GLY A 226 29.27 21.82 -27.47
C GLY A 226 29.47 22.80 -28.61
N ASP A 227 30.17 23.86 -28.23
CA ASP A 227 30.94 24.74 -29.08
C ASP A 227 32.26 24.01 -29.37
N GLU A 228 32.50 23.57 -30.61
CA GLU A 228 33.85 23.39 -31.12
C GLU A 228 33.92 23.94 -32.55
N SER A 229 34.84 24.90 -32.69
CA SER A 229 35.24 25.60 -33.90
C SER A 229 36.02 24.72 -34.88
#